data_AF-A0A7D9IFU5-F1
#
_entry.id   AF-A0A7D9IFU5-F1
#
_cell.length_a   1.000
_cell.length_b   1.000
_cell.length_c   1.000
_cell.angle_alpha   90.00
_cell.angle_beta   90.00
_cell.angle_gamma   90.00
#
_symmetry.space_group_name_H-M   'P 1'
#
loop_
_entity.id
_entity.type
_entity.pdbx_description
1 polymer ?
#
loop_
_entity_poly.entity_id
_entity_poly.type
_entity_poly.pdbx_seq_one_letter_code
_entity_poly.pdbx_strand_id
1 'polypeptide(L)'
;MLDKDPKYKSIVDHRRGMQSRLARELHEAAGVSLGPCGIPEVKMFQAALPDYQLNVISKEHLNALIYSGPETEKHLYLYHHDSHYNVITSMPAFLARKQYCHKFKKGFDKITDHPCGDLCKLCNTQNCPIVEWKFCKDCNRFFKCDECFNRHKDDAGPAQSLCRALIKCMKCKRVVTRASLRDHHCGKVRCSTCQKYVKPENHQCYLQPVKAKKARSPEEGNNLLDDDVAVENDVEDTKNLMFFDFECTQDDGKHVPNLCVVQNESGDEKVFSDLDHACVINVKSIL
;
A
#
# COMPACT_ATOMS: atom_id res chain seq x y z
N MET A 1 -2.39 -14.17 -20.79
CA MET A 1 -3.71 -14.51 -21.33
C MET A 1 -4.13 -15.85 -20.75
N LEU A 2 -5.32 -15.91 -20.13
CA LEU A 2 -5.70 -16.95 -19.16
C LEU A 2 -5.70 -18.37 -19.74
N ASP A 3 -6.23 -18.55 -20.96
CA ASP A 3 -6.46 -19.91 -21.50
C ASP A 3 -5.61 -20.28 -22.74
N LYS A 4 -4.66 -19.42 -23.15
CA LYS A 4 -3.80 -19.62 -24.35
C LYS A 4 -4.57 -20.19 -25.56
N ASP A 5 -5.72 -19.58 -25.88
CA ASP A 5 -6.59 -20.02 -26.97
C ASP A 5 -5.77 -20.17 -28.29
N PRO A 6 -5.81 -21.33 -28.97
CA PRO A 6 -5.07 -21.55 -30.22
C PRO A 6 -5.45 -20.57 -31.33
N LYS A 7 -6.65 -20.00 -31.27
CA LYS A 7 -7.16 -18.99 -32.20
C LYS A 7 -6.85 -17.56 -31.75
N TYR A 8 -6.19 -17.34 -30.61
CA TYR A 8 -5.95 -16.00 -30.04
C TYR A 8 -5.40 -15.01 -31.06
N LYS A 9 -4.33 -15.38 -31.80
CA LYS A 9 -3.75 -14.53 -32.85
C LYS A 9 -4.76 -14.11 -33.92
N SER A 10 -5.70 -14.99 -34.24
CA SER A 10 -6.75 -14.70 -35.22
C SER A 10 -7.90 -13.89 -34.63
N ILE A 11 -8.14 -13.98 -33.31
CA ILE A 11 -9.14 -13.19 -32.59
C ILE A 11 -8.68 -11.73 -32.51
N VAL A 12 -7.42 -11.47 -32.16
CA VAL A 12 -6.89 -10.10 -32.01
C VAL A 12 -6.53 -9.42 -33.33
N ASP A 13 -6.46 -10.15 -34.45
CA ASP A 13 -6.22 -9.54 -35.76
C ASP A 13 -7.50 -8.83 -36.23
N HIS A 14 -7.52 -7.50 -36.08
CA HIS A 14 -8.65 -6.64 -36.46
C HIS A 14 -9.09 -6.83 -37.91
N ARG A 15 -8.18 -7.23 -38.83
CA ARG A 15 -8.52 -7.47 -40.25
C ARG A 15 -9.44 -8.66 -40.45
N ARG A 16 -9.53 -9.57 -39.49
CA ARG A 16 -10.36 -10.79 -39.56
C ARG A 16 -11.75 -10.61 -38.97
N GLY A 17 -12.01 -9.53 -38.23
CA GLY A 17 -13.31 -9.25 -37.60
C GLY A 17 -13.80 -10.31 -36.60
N MET A 18 -12.95 -11.28 -36.22
CA MET A 18 -13.36 -12.39 -35.35
C MET A 18 -13.71 -11.93 -33.95
N GLN A 19 -12.97 -10.98 -33.39
CA GLN A 19 -13.31 -10.38 -32.09
C GLN A 19 -14.73 -9.84 -32.10
N SER A 20 -15.10 -9.03 -33.09
CA SER A 20 -16.43 -8.41 -33.19
C SER A 20 -17.53 -9.46 -33.36
N ARG A 21 -17.27 -10.54 -34.11
CA ARG A 21 -18.20 -11.65 -34.23
C ARG A 21 -18.42 -12.36 -32.90
N LEU A 22 -17.35 -12.77 -32.21
CA LEU A 22 -17.41 -13.46 -30.93
C LEU A 22 -18.02 -12.58 -29.82
N ALA A 23 -17.77 -11.27 -29.85
CA ALA A 23 -18.38 -10.32 -28.94
C ALA A 23 -19.90 -10.26 -29.12
N ARG A 24 -20.41 -10.23 -30.37
CA ARG A 24 -21.85 -10.29 -30.63
C ARG A 24 -22.48 -11.61 -30.18
N GLU A 25 -21.81 -12.74 -30.43
CA GLU A 25 -22.27 -14.05 -29.94
C GLU A 25 -22.37 -14.08 -28.41
N LEU A 26 -21.42 -13.45 -27.70
CA LEU A 26 -21.48 -13.32 -26.24
C LEU A 26 -22.63 -12.41 -25.78
N HIS A 27 -22.89 -11.30 -26.48
CA HIS A 27 -24.05 -10.44 -26.23
C HIS A 27 -25.36 -11.20 -26.38
N GLU A 28 -25.52 -11.97 -27.47
CA GLU A 28 -26.69 -12.82 -27.70
C GLU A 28 -26.85 -13.89 -26.62
N ALA A 29 -25.77 -14.59 -26.26
CA ALA A 29 -25.79 -15.61 -25.21
C ALA A 29 -26.12 -15.06 -23.82
N ALA A 30 -25.69 -13.83 -23.52
CA ALA A 30 -25.98 -13.14 -22.26
C ALA A 30 -27.33 -12.42 -22.25
N GLY A 31 -28.02 -12.32 -23.39
CA GLY A 31 -29.25 -11.53 -23.52
C GLY A 31 -29.02 -10.01 -23.37
N VAL A 32 -27.82 -9.52 -23.67
CA VAL A 32 -27.43 -8.11 -23.53
C VAL A 32 -27.45 -7.43 -24.89
N SER A 33 -28.25 -6.38 -25.06
CA SER A 33 -28.26 -5.57 -26.29
C SER A 33 -26.91 -4.92 -26.57
N LEU A 34 -26.58 -4.71 -27.85
CA LEU A 34 -25.38 -3.96 -28.23
C LEU A 34 -25.53 -2.49 -27.83
N GLY A 35 -24.56 -1.96 -27.10
CA GLY A 35 -24.57 -0.59 -26.60
C GLY A 35 -23.65 -0.40 -25.40
N PRO A 36 -23.78 0.73 -24.68
CA PRO A 36 -23.11 0.94 -23.41
C PRO A 36 -23.54 -0.13 -22.39
N CYS A 37 -22.57 -0.72 -21.71
CA CYS A 37 -22.79 -1.71 -20.67
C CYS A 37 -22.39 -1.12 -19.31
N GLY A 38 -23.18 -1.37 -18.28
CA GLY A 38 -22.86 -1.08 -16.89
C GLY A 38 -22.81 -2.34 -16.04
N ILE A 39 -22.88 -2.17 -14.72
CA ILE A 39 -22.90 -3.29 -13.77
C ILE A 39 -24.09 -4.26 -13.97
N PRO A 40 -25.31 -3.82 -14.33
CA PRO A 40 -26.41 -4.75 -14.65
C PRO A 40 -26.05 -5.71 -15.78
N GLU A 41 -25.48 -5.21 -16.87
CA GLU A 41 -25.03 -6.02 -18.02
C GLU A 41 -23.85 -6.92 -17.64
N VAL A 42 -22.91 -6.43 -16.82
CA VAL A 42 -21.82 -7.27 -16.29
C VAL A 42 -22.35 -8.47 -15.50
N LYS A 43 -23.46 -8.32 -14.75
CA LYS A 43 -24.10 -9.46 -14.06
C LYS A 43 -24.71 -10.47 -15.04
N MET A 44 -25.26 -10.01 -16.16
CA MET A 44 -25.76 -10.88 -17.22
C MET A 44 -24.62 -11.63 -17.90
N PHE A 45 -23.52 -10.94 -18.22
CA PHE A 45 -22.29 -11.57 -18.73
C PHE A 45 -21.68 -12.56 -17.73
N GLN A 46 -21.74 -12.29 -16.42
CA GLN A 46 -21.32 -13.22 -15.39
C GLN A 46 -22.13 -14.53 -15.45
N ALA A 47 -23.44 -14.45 -15.67
CA ALA A 47 -24.29 -15.63 -15.80
C ALA A 47 -23.96 -16.44 -17.07
N ALA A 48 -23.59 -15.75 -18.17
CA ALA A 48 -23.16 -16.39 -19.42
C ALA A 48 -21.74 -16.98 -19.37
N LEU A 49 -20.92 -16.58 -18.39
CA LEU A 49 -19.54 -17.03 -18.21
C LEU A 49 -19.35 -17.69 -16.82
N PRO A 50 -20.01 -18.82 -16.54
CA PRO A 50 -20.03 -19.43 -15.20
C PRO A 50 -18.65 -19.91 -14.73
N ASP A 51 -17.73 -20.20 -15.65
CA ASP A 51 -16.37 -20.64 -15.30
C ASP A 51 -15.48 -19.49 -14.79
N TYR A 52 -15.88 -18.23 -15.03
CA TYR A 52 -15.08 -17.05 -14.74
C TYR A 52 -15.71 -16.19 -13.65
N GLN A 53 -14.94 -15.80 -12.65
CA GLN A 53 -15.30 -14.72 -11.73
C GLN A 53 -14.98 -13.37 -12.39
N LEU A 54 -16.00 -12.62 -12.77
CA LEU A 54 -15.86 -11.24 -13.23
C LEU A 54 -15.63 -10.31 -12.03
N ASN A 55 -14.60 -9.47 -12.13
CA ASN A 55 -14.22 -8.48 -11.14
C ASN A 55 -14.11 -7.13 -11.83
N VAL A 56 -14.80 -6.09 -11.33
CA VAL A 56 -14.76 -4.74 -11.94
C VAL A 56 -14.15 -3.75 -10.97
N ILE A 57 -13.10 -3.09 -11.40
CA ILE A 57 -12.43 -1.99 -10.71
C ILE A 57 -12.79 -0.69 -11.43
N SER A 58 -13.14 0.37 -10.69
CA SER A 58 -13.59 1.63 -11.31
C SER A 58 -12.70 2.82 -10.95
N LYS A 59 -12.26 3.56 -11.97
CA LYS A 59 -11.56 4.84 -11.83
C LYS A 59 -12.40 5.88 -11.08
N GLU A 60 -13.68 5.98 -11.42
CA GLU A 60 -14.64 6.91 -10.80
C GLU A 60 -14.84 6.65 -9.30
N HIS A 61 -14.57 5.42 -8.86
CA HIS A 61 -14.67 5.00 -7.47
C HIS A 61 -13.28 4.84 -6.84
N LEU A 62 -12.32 5.70 -7.19
CA LEU A 62 -10.96 5.71 -6.63
C LEU A 62 -10.23 4.36 -6.77
N ASN A 63 -10.39 3.71 -7.93
CA ASN A 63 -9.86 2.37 -8.21
C ASN A 63 -10.37 1.28 -7.26
N ALA A 64 -11.57 1.44 -6.69
CA ALA A 64 -12.22 0.42 -5.88
C ALA A 64 -12.79 -0.72 -6.75
N LEU A 65 -12.83 -1.93 -6.16
CA LEU A 65 -13.54 -3.08 -6.71
C LEU A 65 -15.05 -2.88 -6.48
N ILE A 66 -15.78 -2.53 -7.53
CA ILE A 66 -17.22 -2.21 -7.47
C ILE A 66 -18.12 -3.41 -7.77
N TYR A 67 -17.56 -4.50 -8.31
CA TYR A 67 -18.28 -5.74 -8.54
C TYR A 67 -17.33 -6.94 -8.46
N SER A 68 -17.82 -8.03 -7.86
CA SER A 68 -17.16 -9.34 -7.84
C SER A 68 -18.24 -10.39 -7.99
N GLY A 69 -18.16 -11.21 -9.03
CA GLY A 69 -19.04 -12.34 -9.24
C GLY A 69 -18.79 -13.50 -8.26
N PRO A 70 -19.51 -14.62 -8.43
CA PRO A 70 -19.30 -15.85 -7.65
C PRO A 70 -17.84 -16.33 -7.69
N GLU A 71 -17.37 -16.96 -6.61
CA GLU A 71 -15.98 -17.45 -6.53
C GLU A 71 -15.77 -18.63 -7.49
N THR A 72 -14.80 -18.50 -8.39
CA THR A 72 -14.38 -19.56 -9.32
C THR A 72 -12.85 -19.56 -9.44
N GLU A 73 -12.27 -20.60 -10.06
CA GLU A 73 -10.82 -20.66 -10.24
C GLU A 73 -10.29 -19.63 -11.25
N LYS A 74 -11.06 -19.35 -12.32
CA LYS A 74 -10.65 -18.40 -13.37
C LYS A 74 -11.15 -17.00 -13.03
N HIS A 75 -10.25 -16.03 -13.02
CA HIS A 75 -10.59 -14.66 -12.63
C HIS A 75 -10.37 -13.71 -13.80
N LEU A 76 -11.39 -12.91 -14.15
CA LEU A 76 -11.28 -11.83 -15.12
C LEU A 76 -11.42 -10.48 -14.40
N TYR A 77 -10.37 -9.66 -14.44
CA TYR A 77 -10.39 -8.31 -13.89
C TYR A 77 -10.56 -7.30 -15.01
N LEU A 78 -11.55 -6.43 -14.84
CA LEU A 78 -11.91 -5.37 -15.78
C LEU A 78 -11.73 -4.02 -15.09
N TYR A 79 -11.07 -3.09 -15.76
CA TYR A 79 -10.92 -1.70 -15.35
C TYR A 79 -11.92 -0.83 -16.10
N HIS A 80 -12.87 -0.25 -15.37
CA HIS A 80 -13.87 0.67 -15.89
C HIS A 80 -13.37 2.12 -15.76
N HIS A 81 -13.18 2.78 -16.89
CA HIS A 81 -12.87 4.20 -16.96
C HIS A 81 -13.46 4.82 -18.22
N ASP A 82 -13.92 6.07 -18.13
CA ASP A 82 -14.37 6.85 -19.28
C ASP A 82 -15.42 6.09 -20.14
N SER A 83 -16.37 5.43 -19.45
CA SER A 83 -17.43 4.57 -20.03
C SER A 83 -16.92 3.38 -20.87
N HIS A 84 -15.69 2.92 -20.64
CA HIS A 84 -15.09 1.77 -21.31
C HIS A 84 -14.51 0.78 -20.30
N TYR A 85 -14.43 -0.50 -20.70
CA TYR A 85 -13.84 -1.58 -19.90
C TYR A 85 -12.55 -2.08 -20.56
N ASN A 86 -11.45 -2.03 -19.83
CA ASN A 86 -10.18 -2.62 -20.22
C ASN A 86 -9.88 -3.86 -19.39
N VAL A 87 -9.24 -4.87 -19.98
CA VAL A 87 -8.81 -6.03 -19.21
C VAL A 87 -7.56 -5.68 -18.40
N ILE A 88 -7.58 -6.03 -17.11
CA ILE A 88 -6.38 -6.01 -16.26
C ILE A 88 -5.72 -7.38 -16.40
N THR A 89 -4.57 -7.43 -17.06
CA THR A 89 -3.84 -8.67 -17.33
C THR A 89 -3.00 -9.14 -16.14
N SER A 90 -2.68 -8.23 -15.21
CA SER A 90 -1.92 -8.51 -14.00
C SER A 90 -2.36 -7.58 -12.86
N MET A 91 -3.10 -8.14 -11.90
CA MET A 91 -3.48 -7.43 -10.67
C MET A 91 -2.27 -6.96 -9.83
N PRO A 92 -1.19 -7.75 -9.66
CA PRO A 92 0.02 -7.27 -9.00
C PRO A 92 0.58 -6.02 -9.67
N ALA A 93 0.68 -6.01 -11.01
CA ALA A 93 1.19 -4.86 -11.75
C ALA A 93 0.26 -3.63 -11.60
N PHE A 94 -1.06 -3.83 -11.69
CA PHE A 94 -2.04 -2.77 -11.53
C PHE A 94 -1.96 -2.09 -10.16
N LEU A 95 -1.66 -2.85 -9.09
CA LEU A 95 -1.54 -2.33 -7.73
C LEU A 95 -0.10 -1.97 -7.33
N ALA A 96 0.87 -2.05 -8.24
CA ALA A 96 2.29 -1.91 -7.94
C ALA A 96 2.76 -2.78 -6.76
N ARG A 97 2.37 -4.07 -6.77
CA ARG A 97 2.75 -5.08 -5.76
C ARG A 97 3.40 -6.29 -6.41
N LYS A 98 4.17 -7.05 -5.63
CA LYS A 98 4.78 -8.30 -6.12
C LYS A 98 3.77 -9.42 -6.32
N GLN A 99 2.76 -9.49 -5.46
CA GLN A 99 1.76 -10.57 -5.44
C GLN A 99 0.36 -10.03 -5.16
N TYR A 100 -0.65 -10.86 -5.43
CA TYR A 100 -2.06 -10.51 -5.24
C TYR A 100 -2.90 -11.73 -4.84
N CYS A 101 -3.70 -11.61 -3.78
CA CYS A 101 -4.61 -12.67 -3.33
C CYS A 101 -5.99 -12.44 -3.94
N HIS A 102 -6.41 -13.35 -4.80
CA HIS A 102 -7.70 -13.29 -5.49
C HIS A 102 -8.89 -13.49 -4.56
N LYS A 103 -8.70 -14.19 -3.43
CA LYS A 103 -9.75 -14.43 -2.42
C LYS A 103 -10.10 -13.17 -1.62
N PHE A 104 -9.07 -12.47 -1.10
CA PHE A 104 -9.26 -11.26 -0.28
C PHE A 104 -9.13 -9.95 -1.06
N LYS A 105 -8.88 -10.04 -2.37
CA LYS A 105 -8.73 -8.91 -3.29
C LYS A 105 -7.66 -7.91 -2.82
N LYS A 106 -6.50 -8.43 -2.38
CA LYS A 106 -5.43 -7.64 -1.76
C LYS A 106 -4.07 -7.90 -2.39
N GLY A 107 -3.36 -6.82 -2.74
CA GLY A 107 -1.96 -6.85 -3.15
C GLY A 107 -1.02 -6.90 -1.95
N PHE A 108 0.09 -7.60 -2.07
CA PHE A 108 1.10 -7.75 -1.02
C PHE A 108 2.48 -8.06 -1.61
N ASP A 109 3.53 -7.75 -0.85
CA ASP A 109 4.91 -7.95 -1.33
C ASP A 109 5.55 -9.22 -0.75
N LYS A 110 5.22 -9.57 0.49
CA LYS A 110 5.68 -10.80 1.15
C LYS A 110 4.48 -11.63 1.59
N ILE A 111 4.56 -12.95 1.41
CA ILE A 111 3.53 -13.90 1.86
C ILE A 111 3.21 -13.75 3.36
N THR A 112 4.21 -13.37 4.16
CA THR A 112 4.05 -13.12 5.60
C THR A 112 3.11 -11.95 5.91
N ASP A 113 3.02 -10.96 5.02
CA ASP A 113 2.21 -9.76 5.19
C ASP A 113 0.73 -10.04 4.84
N HIS A 114 0.50 -11.15 4.13
CA HIS A 114 -0.82 -11.57 3.69
C HIS A 114 -1.01 -13.09 3.82
N PRO A 115 -1.26 -13.60 5.04
CA PRO A 115 -1.68 -14.98 5.22
C PRO A 115 -3.10 -15.19 4.65
N CYS A 116 -3.23 -15.72 3.43
CA CYS A 116 -4.54 -16.05 2.87
C CYS A 116 -5.16 -17.25 3.65
N GLY A 117 -6.42 -17.11 4.08
CA GLY A 117 -7.24 -18.20 4.63
C GLY A 117 -7.07 -18.44 6.13
N ASP A 118 -7.33 -19.67 6.58
CA ASP A 118 -7.25 -20.10 7.99
C ASP A 118 -5.82 -20.38 8.46
N LEU A 119 -4.83 -19.67 7.91
CA LEU A 119 -3.45 -19.81 8.32
C LEU A 119 -3.30 -19.34 9.77
N CYS A 120 -2.90 -20.25 10.63
CA CYS A 120 -2.71 -19.97 12.04
C CYS A 120 -1.53 -19.01 12.22
N LYS A 121 -1.79 -17.80 12.74
CA LYS A 121 -0.76 -16.80 13.05
C LYS A 121 0.27 -17.24 14.11
N LEU A 122 0.06 -18.39 14.74
CA LEU A 122 0.93 -18.90 15.81
C LEU A 122 1.95 -19.90 15.29
N CYS A 123 1.53 -20.82 14.41
CA CYS A 123 2.34 -21.91 13.86
C CYS A 123 2.41 -21.93 12.31
N ASN A 124 1.82 -20.93 11.63
CA ASN A 124 1.77 -20.76 10.17
C ASN A 124 1.22 -21.97 9.39
N THR A 125 0.25 -22.70 9.95
CA THR A 125 -0.41 -23.83 9.28
C THR A 125 -1.90 -23.59 9.10
N GLN A 126 -2.49 -24.11 8.03
CA GLN A 126 -3.93 -24.08 7.81
C GLN A 126 -4.66 -25.01 8.78
N ASN A 127 -5.97 -24.77 8.97
CA ASN A 127 -6.88 -25.63 9.75
C ASN A 127 -6.36 -25.97 11.16
N CYS A 128 -5.89 -24.96 11.89
CA CYS A 128 -5.39 -25.15 13.25
C CYS A 128 -6.54 -25.03 14.27
N PRO A 129 -7.03 -26.15 14.84
CA PRO A 129 -8.16 -26.14 15.75
C PRO A 129 -7.78 -25.51 17.09
N ILE A 130 -8.79 -24.96 17.79
CA ILE A 130 -8.66 -24.53 19.18
C ILE A 130 -9.15 -25.69 20.03
N VAL A 131 -8.22 -26.36 20.73
CA VAL A 131 -8.53 -27.49 21.62
C VAL A 131 -8.16 -27.12 23.04
N GLU A 132 -6.88 -26.79 23.26
CA GLU A 132 -6.35 -26.44 24.59
C GLU A 132 -5.21 -25.45 24.44
N TRP A 133 -5.25 -24.36 25.21
CA TRP A 133 -4.20 -23.36 25.17
C TRP A 133 -2.92 -23.82 25.88
N LYS A 134 -1.85 -24.03 25.11
CA LYS A 134 -0.53 -24.43 25.61
C LYS A 134 0.39 -23.22 25.72
N PHE A 135 0.97 -23.00 26.90
CA PHE A 135 1.93 -21.92 27.14
C PHE A 135 3.36 -22.37 26.90
N CYS A 136 4.11 -21.63 26.09
CA CYS A 136 5.53 -21.87 25.86
C CYS A 136 6.38 -20.96 26.74
N LYS A 137 7.15 -21.56 27.66
CA LYS A 137 8.06 -20.84 28.57
C LYS A 137 9.25 -20.19 27.84
N ASP A 138 9.64 -20.73 26.69
CA ASP A 138 10.82 -20.26 25.94
C ASP A 138 10.55 -18.92 25.24
N CYS A 139 9.36 -18.76 24.65
CA CYS A 139 8.96 -17.57 23.90
C CYS A 139 7.84 -16.74 24.57
N ASN A 140 7.33 -17.17 25.73
CA ASN A 140 6.23 -16.53 26.46
C ASN A 140 4.93 -16.38 25.65
N ARG A 141 4.69 -17.24 24.66
CA ARG A 141 3.50 -17.23 23.78
C ARG A 141 2.57 -18.41 24.11
N PHE A 142 1.31 -18.27 23.72
CA PHE A 142 0.28 -19.31 23.84
C PHE A 142 -0.07 -19.90 22.47
N PHE A 143 -0.39 -21.19 22.43
CA PHE A 143 -0.67 -21.98 21.24
C PHE A 143 -1.97 -22.77 21.40
N LYS A 144 -2.69 -23.04 20.31
CA LYS A 144 -4.10 -23.50 20.34
C LYS A 144 -4.31 -24.99 20.66
N CYS A 145 -3.28 -25.80 20.48
CA CYS A 145 -3.26 -27.25 20.69
C CYS A 145 -1.81 -27.75 20.72
N ASP A 146 -1.60 -29.04 21.03
CA ASP A 146 -0.27 -29.66 21.04
C ASP A 146 0.41 -29.63 19.67
N GLU A 147 -0.32 -29.85 18.56
CA GLU A 147 0.26 -29.75 17.22
C GLU A 147 0.76 -28.33 16.91
N CYS A 148 -0.03 -27.31 17.27
CA CYS A 148 0.36 -25.91 17.14
C CYS A 148 1.60 -25.60 18.01
N PHE A 149 1.66 -26.19 19.19
CA PHE A 149 2.78 -26.07 20.11
C PHE A 149 4.04 -26.81 19.63
N ASN A 150 3.94 -27.98 19.02
CA ASN A 150 5.12 -28.69 18.55
C ASN A 150 5.68 -28.00 17.29
N ARG A 151 4.81 -27.68 16.33
CA ARG A 151 5.22 -27.02 15.08
C ARG A 151 5.87 -25.66 15.25
N HIS A 152 5.50 -24.88 16.27
CA HIS A 152 6.19 -23.60 16.48
C HIS A 152 7.63 -23.79 16.99
N LYS A 153 7.95 -24.94 17.61
CA LYS A 153 9.29 -25.30 18.08
C LYS A 153 10.13 -25.96 17.00
N ASP A 154 9.49 -26.60 16.03
CA ASP A 154 10.16 -27.24 14.90
C ASP A 154 10.92 -26.22 14.05
N ASP A 155 12.16 -26.56 13.69
CA ASP A 155 12.95 -25.79 12.74
C ASP A 155 12.44 -26.07 11.32
N ALA A 156 12.19 -25.03 10.54
CA ALA A 156 11.68 -25.13 9.18
C ALA A 156 12.87 -25.17 8.19
N GLY A 157 13.63 -26.27 8.19
CA GLY A 157 14.80 -26.43 7.35
C GLY A 157 15.94 -25.48 7.75
N PRO A 158 16.49 -24.65 6.82
CA PRO A 158 17.56 -23.70 7.15
C PRO A 158 17.07 -22.50 7.99
N ALA A 159 15.74 -22.30 8.10
CA ALA A 159 15.17 -21.22 8.88
C ALA A 159 14.93 -21.66 10.33
N GLN A 160 15.33 -20.82 11.28
CA GLN A 160 15.07 -21.01 12.71
C GLN A 160 13.56 -21.14 13.01
N SER A 161 13.20 -21.96 13.99
CA SER A 161 11.81 -22.10 14.44
C SER A 161 11.17 -20.76 14.84
N LEU A 162 9.83 -20.70 14.75
CA LEU A 162 9.06 -19.54 15.24
C LEU A 162 9.28 -19.30 16.73
N CYS A 163 9.49 -20.38 17.50
CA CYS A 163 9.87 -20.33 18.89
C CYS A 163 11.17 -19.57 19.05
N ARG A 164 12.19 -19.81 18.20
CA ARG A 164 13.52 -19.18 18.23
C ARG A 164 13.51 -17.73 17.71
N ALA A 165 12.71 -17.44 16.71
CA ALA A 165 12.62 -16.13 16.08
C ALA A 165 11.84 -15.10 16.92
N LEU A 166 10.73 -15.49 17.55
CA LEU A 166 9.75 -14.57 18.15
C LEU A 166 9.63 -14.77 19.66
N ILE A 167 9.45 -13.67 20.39
CA ILE A 167 9.24 -13.68 21.85
C ILE A 167 8.18 -12.65 22.24
N LYS A 168 7.32 -13.00 23.19
CA LYS A 168 6.38 -12.07 23.79
C LYS A 168 7.05 -11.30 24.92
N CYS A 169 7.08 -9.99 24.83
CA CYS A 169 7.57 -9.12 25.89
C CYS A 169 6.68 -9.23 27.12
N MET A 170 7.26 -9.54 28.29
CA MET A 170 6.47 -9.71 29.52
C MET A 170 5.95 -8.39 30.10
N LYS A 171 6.59 -7.26 29.77
CA LYS A 171 6.20 -5.91 30.22
C LYS A 171 5.01 -5.37 29.43
N CYS A 172 5.12 -5.31 28.09
CA CYS A 172 4.08 -4.70 27.25
C CYS A 172 3.21 -5.70 26.47
N LYS A 173 3.46 -7.01 26.63
CA LYS A 173 2.73 -8.11 25.99
C LYS A 173 2.80 -8.16 24.45
N ARG A 174 3.55 -7.29 23.79
CA ARG A 174 3.80 -7.34 22.34
C ARG A 174 4.70 -8.51 21.97
N VAL A 175 4.44 -9.10 20.81
CA VAL A 175 5.33 -10.09 20.18
C VAL A 175 6.35 -9.34 19.33
N VAL A 176 7.62 -9.61 19.57
CA VAL A 176 8.75 -9.00 18.87
C VAL A 176 9.73 -10.08 18.43
N THR A 177 10.63 -9.76 17.52
CA THR A 177 11.74 -10.69 17.20
C THR A 177 12.69 -10.75 18.39
N ARG A 178 13.31 -11.91 18.65
CA ARG A 178 14.30 -12.03 19.73
C ARG A 178 15.47 -11.07 19.55
N ALA A 179 15.89 -10.83 18.31
CA ALA A 179 16.94 -9.85 18.00
C ALA A 179 16.56 -8.43 18.47
N SER A 180 15.32 -8.00 18.20
CA SER A 180 14.82 -6.68 18.58
C SER A 180 14.42 -6.54 20.04
N LEU A 181 14.39 -7.63 20.82
CA LEU A 181 13.97 -7.56 22.23
C LEU A 181 14.92 -6.70 23.07
N ARG A 182 16.22 -6.67 22.74
CA ARG A 182 17.22 -5.83 23.44
C ARG A 182 16.91 -4.34 23.28
N ASP A 183 16.57 -3.92 22.08
CA ASP A 183 16.25 -2.52 21.73
C ASP A 183 14.73 -2.23 21.80
N HIS A 184 13.97 -3.13 22.42
CA HIS A 184 12.53 -2.99 22.50
C HIS A 184 12.12 -1.95 23.54
N HIS A 185 11.59 -0.83 23.08
CA HIS A 185 11.03 0.20 23.95
C HIS A 185 9.54 -0.04 24.25
N CYS A 186 9.25 -0.63 25.40
CA CYS A 186 7.88 -0.85 25.87
C CYS A 186 7.07 0.46 25.94
N GLY A 187 5.84 0.42 25.45
CA GLY A 187 4.93 1.57 25.45
C GLY A 187 5.31 2.71 24.49
N LYS A 188 6.43 2.58 23.76
CA LYS A 188 6.88 3.57 22.78
C LYS A 188 6.71 3.03 21.35
N VAL A 189 6.71 3.95 20.40
CA VAL A 189 6.78 3.70 18.95
C VAL A 189 7.90 4.54 18.37
N ARG A 190 8.53 4.07 17.30
CA ARG A 190 9.50 4.88 16.55
C ARG A 190 8.72 5.81 15.62
N CYS A 191 8.84 7.11 15.80
CA CYS A 191 8.22 8.08 14.91
C CYS A 191 8.95 8.06 13.55
N SER A 192 8.22 7.96 12.44
CA SER A 192 8.81 7.98 11.09
C SER A 192 9.43 9.34 10.74
N THR A 193 8.89 10.43 11.28
CA THR A 193 9.35 11.79 11.02
C THR A 193 10.59 12.13 11.84
N CYS A 194 10.51 12.11 13.18
CA CYS A 194 11.65 12.47 14.03
C CYS A 194 12.60 11.30 14.36
N GLN A 195 12.27 10.07 13.97
CA GLN A 195 13.08 8.86 14.17
C GLN A 195 13.38 8.50 15.64
N LYS A 196 12.76 9.18 16.61
CA LYS A 196 12.89 8.90 18.05
C LYS A 196 11.83 7.92 18.54
N TYR A 197 12.15 7.17 19.60
CA TYR A 197 11.17 6.33 20.31
C TYR A 197 10.38 7.18 21.31
N VAL A 198 9.09 7.30 21.06
CA VAL A 198 8.19 8.25 21.73
C VAL A 198 6.93 7.54 22.20
N LYS A 199 6.28 8.07 23.23
CA LYS A 199 4.97 7.60 23.66
C LYS A 199 3.90 8.15 22.71
N PRO A 200 3.07 7.31 22.07
CA PRO A 200 2.08 7.78 21.09
C PRO A 200 1.12 8.83 21.65
N GLU A 201 0.69 8.65 22.90
CA GLU A 201 -0.28 9.50 23.60
C GLU A 201 0.12 10.98 23.67
N ASN A 202 1.43 11.27 23.83
CA ASN A 202 1.92 12.62 24.09
C ASN A 202 2.99 13.05 23.06
N HIS A 203 3.09 12.38 21.92
CA HIS A 203 4.09 12.73 20.93
C HIS A 203 3.65 13.90 20.07
N GLN A 204 4.20 15.08 20.35
CA GLN A 204 4.16 16.21 19.43
C GLN A 204 5.35 16.08 18.47
N CYS A 205 5.09 15.60 17.26
CA CYS A 205 6.09 15.54 16.21
C CYS A 205 6.09 16.83 15.42
N TYR A 206 7.13 17.63 15.58
CA TYR A 206 7.33 18.82 14.76
C TYR A 206 8.04 18.46 13.45
N LEU A 207 7.91 19.34 12.45
CA LEU A 207 8.66 19.22 11.21
C LEU A 207 10.16 19.15 11.52
N GLN A 208 10.88 18.28 10.83
CA GLN A 208 12.32 18.15 11.02
C GLN A 208 13.04 18.97 9.94
N PRO A 209 14.19 19.60 10.25
CA PRO A 209 15.02 20.26 9.25
C PRO A 209 15.37 19.30 8.11
N VAL A 210 15.44 19.82 6.89
CA VAL A 210 15.87 19.03 5.74
C VAL A 210 17.35 18.72 5.95
N LYS A 211 17.68 17.44 6.11
CA LYS A 211 19.08 17.03 6.26
C LYS A 211 19.80 17.34 4.95
N ALA A 212 20.83 18.19 5.00
CA ALA A 212 21.79 18.31 3.90
C ALA A 212 22.29 16.91 3.53
N LYS A 213 22.14 16.53 2.25
CA LYS A 213 22.70 15.28 1.75
C LYS A 213 24.21 15.36 1.92
N LYS A 214 24.76 14.67 2.92
CA LYS A 214 26.21 14.41 2.97
C LYS A 214 26.54 13.59 1.71
N ALA A 215 27.42 14.11 0.86
CA ALA A 215 27.99 13.35 -0.23
C ALA A 215 28.48 12.01 0.35
N ARG A 216 27.91 10.90 -0.11
CA ARG A 216 28.37 9.57 0.29
C ARG A 216 29.80 9.43 -0.22
N SER A 217 30.76 9.28 0.70
CA SER A 217 32.07 8.72 0.34
C SER A 217 31.87 7.29 -0.18
N PRO A 218 32.65 6.82 -1.17
CA PRO A 218 32.39 5.55 -1.87
C PRO A 218 32.54 4.25 -1.04
N GLU A 219 32.83 4.30 0.26
CA GLU A 219 33.35 3.10 0.97
C GLU A 219 32.43 2.48 2.04
N GLU A 220 31.22 2.99 2.28
CA GLU A 220 30.28 2.35 3.22
C GLU A 220 29.08 1.71 2.50
N GLY A 221 29.40 0.70 1.70
CA GLY A 221 28.42 -0.22 1.14
C GLY A 221 28.15 -1.39 2.08
N ASN A 222 27.04 -1.35 2.82
CA ASN A 222 26.03 -2.42 2.89
C ASN A 222 25.13 -2.30 4.13
N ASN A 223 23.83 -2.47 3.85
CA ASN A 223 22.71 -2.76 4.75
C ASN A 223 21.79 -1.60 5.09
N LEU A 224 20.91 -1.23 4.15
CA LEU A 224 19.48 -1.03 4.39
C LEU A 224 18.75 -1.22 3.04
N LEU A 225 17.99 -2.31 2.93
CA LEU A 225 16.96 -2.48 1.90
C LEU A 225 15.68 -1.86 2.47
N ASP A 226 15.21 -0.77 1.87
CA ASP A 226 13.81 -0.59 1.45
C ASP A 226 13.66 0.76 0.69
N ASP A 227 12.87 0.66 -0.38
CA ASP A 227 12.11 1.66 -1.12
C ASP A 227 12.78 2.71 -2.03
N ASP A 228 12.40 2.58 -3.31
CA ASP A 228 12.11 3.63 -4.28
C ASP A 228 13.19 4.69 -4.54
N VAL A 229 14.09 4.36 -5.47
CA VAL A 229 14.80 5.38 -6.25
C VAL A 229 14.24 5.36 -7.66
N ALA A 230 13.26 6.23 -7.89
CA ALA A 230 12.99 6.75 -9.21
C ALA A 230 14.30 7.36 -9.76
N VAL A 231 14.68 6.93 -10.95
CA VAL A 231 15.76 7.55 -11.71
C VAL A 231 15.21 8.89 -12.18
N GLU A 232 15.57 9.98 -11.50
CA GLU A 232 15.42 11.33 -12.02
C GLU A 232 16.77 12.02 -12.04
N ASN A 233 17.07 12.58 -13.21
CA ASN A 233 18.29 13.29 -13.56
C ASN A 233 18.53 14.53 -12.67
N ASP A 234 19.79 14.92 -12.61
CA ASP A 234 20.35 16.09 -11.92
C ASP A 234 19.47 17.35 -11.88
N VAL A 235 19.03 17.73 -10.68
CA VAL A 235 19.10 19.10 -10.15
C VAL A 235 19.33 19.00 -8.64
N GLU A 236 20.35 19.68 -8.13
CA GLU A 236 20.65 19.81 -6.70
C GLU A 236 19.58 20.68 -6.01
N ASP A 237 18.39 20.11 -5.87
CA ASP A 237 17.22 20.78 -5.31
C ASP A 237 17.35 20.78 -3.78
N THR A 238 18.12 21.73 -3.25
CA THR A 238 18.09 22.09 -1.82
C THR A 238 16.71 22.70 -1.56
N LYS A 239 15.75 21.83 -1.22
CA LYS A 239 14.39 22.24 -0.86
C LYS A 239 14.43 22.98 0.48
N ASN A 240 14.73 24.27 0.43
CA ASN A 240 14.68 25.14 1.59
C ASN A 240 13.21 25.42 1.89
N LEU A 241 12.74 24.94 3.05
CA LEU A 241 11.38 25.19 3.50
C LEU A 241 11.30 26.59 4.11
N MET A 242 10.33 27.38 3.65
CA MET A 242 9.96 28.66 4.24
C MET A 242 8.52 28.60 4.72
N PHE A 243 8.30 29.01 5.97
CA PHE A 243 7.00 29.10 6.61
C PHE A 243 6.54 30.54 6.55
N PHE A 244 5.36 30.77 6.00
CA PHE A 244 4.76 32.09 5.92
C PHE A 244 3.58 32.14 6.89
N ASP A 245 3.61 33.10 7.80
CA ASP A 245 2.49 33.45 8.66
C ASP A 245 1.97 34.84 8.27
N PHE A 246 0.66 34.95 8.08
CA PHE A 246 0.02 36.16 7.59
C PHE A 246 -1.04 36.62 8.59
N GLU A 247 -0.84 37.80 9.16
CA GLU A 247 -1.92 38.49 9.85
C GLU A 247 -2.74 39.27 8.83
N CYS A 248 -4.06 39.24 8.99
CA CYS A 248 -4.99 39.88 8.07
C CYS A 248 -5.99 40.76 8.82
N THR A 249 -6.28 41.93 8.28
CA THR A 249 -7.45 42.74 8.66
C THR A 249 -8.68 42.29 7.88
N GLN A 250 -9.87 42.44 8.47
CA GLN A 250 -11.16 42.06 7.85
C GLN A 250 -12.20 43.19 7.93
N ASP A 251 -11.78 44.44 8.08
CA ASP A 251 -12.69 45.55 8.38
C ASP A 251 -13.76 45.79 7.32
N ASP A 252 -13.53 45.38 6.06
CA ASP A 252 -14.47 45.47 4.94
C ASP A 252 -15.07 44.13 4.50
N GLY A 253 -14.87 43.06 5.28
CA GLY A 253 -15.28 41.70 4.93
C GLY A 253 -14.36 41.00 3.92
N LYS A 254 -13.26 41.63 3.48
CA LYS A 254 -12.18 40.97 2.73
C LYS A 254 -10.99 40.73 3.63
N HIS A 255 -10.36 39.57 3.49
CA HIS A 255 -9.09 39.30 4.15
C HIS A 255 -7.97 40.03 3.41
N VAL A 256 -7.46 41.10 3.99
CA VAL A 256 -6.28 41.81 3.47
C VAL A 256 -5.13 41.56 4.45
N PRO A 257 -4.05 40.88 4.02
CA PRO A 257 -2.88 40.74 4.86
C PRO A 257 -2.32 42.13 5.24
N ASN A 258 -1.83 42.29 6.46
CA ASN A 258 -1.16 43.52 6.93
C ASN A 258 0.18 43.22 7.62
N LEU A 259 0.51 41.95 7.86
CA LEU A 259 1.81 41.48 8.33
C LEU A 259 2.12 40.13 7.68
N CYS A 260 3.35 39.95 7.21
CA CYS A 260 3.86 38.65 6.78
C CYS A 260 5.15 38.34 7.55
N VAL A 261 5.17 37.22 8.26
CA VAL A 261 6.36 36.69 8.93
C VAL A 261 6.83 35.48 8.12
N VAL A 262 8.08 35.51 7.67
CA VAL A 262 8.70 34.40 6.96
C VAL A 262 9.76 33.80 7.86
N GLN A 263 9.63 32.51 8.16
CA GLN A 263 10.60 31.75 8.95
C GLN A 263 11.25 30.68 8.08
N ASN A 264 12.58 30.53 8.16
CA ASN A 264 13.29 29.42 7.52
C ASN A 264 13.35 28.18 8.44
N GLU A 265 13.88 27.07 7.93
CA GLU A 265 14.02 25.81 8.71
C GLU A 265 14.98 25.89 9.91
N SER A 266 15.86 26.90 9.93
CA SER A 266 16.78 27.17 11.06
C SER A 266 16.13 27.98 12.17
N GLY A 267 14.92 28.50 11.93
CA GLY A 267 14.18 29.37 12.83
C GLY A 267 14.48 30.86 12.65
N ASP A 268 15.26 31.25 11.63
CA ASP A 268 15.50 32.66 11.33
C ASP A 268 14.24 33.29 10.74
N GLU A 269 13.85 34.43 11.29
CA GLU A 269 12.60 35.12 10.96
C GLU A 269 12.86 36.44 10.24
N LYS A 270 12.00 36.74 9.26
CA LYS A 270 11.97 38.02 8.56
C LYS A 270 10.54 38.53 8.50
N VAL A 271 10.33 39.74 9.01
CA VAL A 271 9.01 40.36 9.16
C VAL A 271 8.81 41.44 8.10
N PHE A 272 7.65 41.41 7.45
CA PHE A 272 7.23 42.37 6.43
C PHE A 272 5.93 43.04 6.85
N SER A 273 6.02 44.32 7.21
CA SER A 273 4.87 45.17 7.57
C SER A 273 4.26 45.92 6.39
N ASP A 274 4.86 45.80 5.20
CA ASP A 274 4.38 46.38 3.94
C ASP A 274 4.43 45.30 2.85
N LEU A 275 3.27 44.85 2.39
CA LEU A 275 3.14 43.68 1.51
C LEU A 275 3.42 43.99 0.05
N ASP A 276 3.41 45.27 -0.35
CA ASP A 276 3.90 45.68 -1.67
C ASP A 276 5.39 45.34 -1.83
N HIS A 277 6.13 45.36 -0.73
CA HIS A 277 7.53 44.91 -0.69
C HIS A 277 7.67 43.38 -0.63
N ALA A 278 6.71 42.66 -0.03
CA ALA A 278 6.77 41.20 0.12
C ALA A 278 6.59 40.44 -1.20
N CYS A 279 5.73 40.94 -2.11
CA CYS A 279 5.51 40.33 -3.43
C CYS A 279 6.72 40.41 -4.38
N VAL A 280 7.71 41.27 -4.10
CA VAL A 280 8.88 41.53 -4.95
C VAL A 280 10.14 40.80 -4.46
N ILE A 281 10.05 40.08 -3.34
CA ILE A 281 11.23 39.46 -2.73
C ILE A 281 11.62 38.21 -3.49
N ASN A 282 12.76 38.31 -4.16
CA ASN A 282 13.47 37.15 -4.63
C ASN A 282 13.84 36.28 -3.43
N VAL A 283 13.23 35.09 -3.34
CA VAL A 283 13.36 34.10 -2.26
C VAL A 283 14.84 33.78 -1.94
N LYS A 284 15.75 34.00 -2.91
CA LYS A 284 17.20 33.89 -2.72
C LYS A 284 17.83 34.90 -1.75
N SER A 285 17.14 35.98 -1.38
CA SER A 285 17.64 37.01 -0.45
C SER A 285 17.31 36.75 1.02
N ILE A 286 16.60 35.65 1.31
CA ILE A 286 16.27 35.16 2.65
C ILE A 286 17.19 33.98 3.03
N LEU A 287 17.99 33.48 2.07
CA LEU A 287 18.96 32.40 2.23
C LEU A 287 20.38 32.94 2.48
#